data_AF-A0A662CS32-F1
#
_entry.id   AF-A0A662CS32-F1
#
_cell.length_a   1.000
_cell.length_b   1.000
_cell.length_c   1.000
_cell.angle_alpha   90.00
_cell.angle_beta   90.00
_cell.angle_gamma   90.00
#
_symmetry.space_group_name_H-M   'P 1'
#
loop_
_entity.id
_entity.type
_entity.pdbx_description
1 polymer ?
#
loop_
_entity_poly.entity_id
_entity_poly.type
_entity_poly.pdbx_seq_one_letter_code
_entity_poly.pdbx_strand_id
1 'polypeptide(L)'
;SGNPGLMDGGYLAVPTFGFVDTEGNWAVEGVGVAPDIEVYDRPDLVAKGRDPSLEKAVEVLLEQLKKNPPRRPQKPQPPDRSGFHEKAKVKVKKK
;
A
#
# COMPACT_ATOMS: atom_id res chain seq x y z
N SER A 1 -25.95 8.91 4.06
CA SER A 1 -26.42 8.49 5.40
C SER A 1 -27.83 7.95 5.25
N GLY A 2 -28.12 6.76 5.77
CA GLY A 2 -29.49 6.20 5.81
C GLY A 2 -30.31 6.66 7.02
N ASN A 3 -29.72 7.47 7.91
CA ASN A 3 -30.37 7.84 9.18
C ASN A 3 -31.19 9.13 9.01
N PRO A 4 -32.46 9.14 9.44
CA PRO A 4 -33.28 10.34 9.45
C PRO A 4 -32.81 11.32 10.53
N GLY A 5 -33.09 12.62 10.33
CA GLY A 5 -32.92 13.64 11.36
C GLY A 5 -34.01 13.55 12.43
N LEU A 6 -33.70 14.00 13.65
CA LEU A 6 -34.67 14.07 14.75
C LEU A 6 -35.36 15.44 14.80
N MET A 7 -36.58 15.48 15.36
CA MET A 7 -37.41 16.69 15.41
C MET A 7 -36.82 17.82 16.25
N ASP A 8 -35.96 17.50 17.20
CA ASP A 8 -35.26 18.44 18.09
C ASP A 8 -33.89 18.87 17.54
N GLY A 9 -33.51 18.42 16.34
CA GLY A 9 -32.22 18.70 15.72
C GLY A 9 -31.08 17.77 16.15
N GLY A 10 -31.36 16.73 16.94
CA GLY A 10 -30.40 15.66 17.22
C GLY A 10 -30.09 14.80 15.99
N TYR A 11 -29.03 13.98 16.06
CA TYR A 11 -28.62 13.09 14.97
C TYR A 11 -28.35 11.66 15.44
N LEU A 12 -28.56 10.70 14.53
CA LEU A 12 -28.22 9.29 14.71
C LEU A 12 -27.05 8.89 13.82
N ALA A 13 -26.07 8.20 14.41
CA ALA A 13 -24.92 7.62 13.71
C ALA A 13 -24.94 6.09 13.79
N VAL A 14 -25.99 5.50 13.25
CA VAL A 14 -26.07 4.05 13.06
C VAL A 14 -25.41 3.69 11.72
N PRO A 15 -24.48 2.73 11.67
CA PRO A 15 -23.91 2.26 10.41
C PRO A 15 -24.97 1.50 9.60
N THR A 16 -25.35 2.04 8.44
CA THR A 16 -26.37 1.44 7.54
C THR A 16 -25.76 0.73 6.33
N PHE A 17 -24.44 0.73 6.20
CA PHE A 17 -23.69 0.10 5.12
C PHE A 17 -22.50 -0.62 5.74
N GLY A 18 -22.28 -1.87 5.34
CA GLY A 18 -21.10 -2.64 5.76
C GLY A 18 -20.13 -2.85 4.62
N PHE A 19 -18.86 -3.05 4.95
CA PHE A 19 -17.79 -3.30 3.99
C PHE A 19 -17.59 -4.81 3.79
N VAL A 20 -17.63 -5.24 2.54
CA VAL A 20 -17.36 -6.63 2.14
C VAL A 20 -16.03 -6.73 1.41
N ASP A 21 -15.33 -7.85 1.63
CA ASP A 21 -14.09 -8.15 0.91
C ASP A 21 -14.37 -8.61 -0.53
N THR A 22 -13.30 -8.93 -1.26
CA THR A 22 -13.39 -9.43 -2.64
C THR A 22 -14.02 -10.82 -2.76
N GLU A 23 -14.20 -11.53 -1.64
CA GLU A 23 -14.80 -12.86 -1.56
C GLU A 23 -16.27 -12.79 -1.08
N GLY A 24 -16.75 -11.60 -0.71
CA GLY A 24 -18.11 -11.36 -0.26
C GLY A 24 -18.34 -11.54 1.24
N ASN A 25 -17.27 -11.69 2.05
CA ASN A 25 -17.38 -11.77 3.50
C ASN A 25 -17.36 -10.37 4.13
N TRP A 26 -17.91 -10.22 5.35
CA TRP A 26 -17.74 -9.01 6.15
C TRP A 26 -16.26 -8.86 6.54
N ALA A 27 -15.55 -7.90 5.95
CA ALA A 27 -14.09 -7.96 5.92
C ALA A 27 -13.41 -7.61 7.26
N VAL A 28 -14.07 -6.81 8.12
CA VAL A 28 -13.44 -6.23 9.34
C VAL A 28 -14.38 -6.05 10.53
N GLU A 29 -15.69 -6.25 10.34
CA GLU A 29 -16.71 -5.92 11.33
C GLU A 29 -16.50 -6.70 12.63
N GLY A 30 -16.22 -5.98 13.72
CA GLY A 30 -16.01 -6.56 15.06
C GLY A 30 -14.67 -7.26 15.30
N VAL A 31 -13.78 -7.33 14.31
CA VAL A 31 -12.47 -8.04 14.41
C VAL A 31 -11.29 -7.14 14.04
N GLY A 32 -11.48 -6.22 13.09
CA GLY A 32 -10.40 -5.37 12.57
C GLY A 32 -9.54 -6.08 11.52
N VAL A 33 -8.32 -5.57 11.31
CA VAL A 33 -7.33 -6.15 10.38
C VAL A 33 -6.12 -6.59 11.19
N ALA A 34 -5.77 -7.87 11.08
CA ALA A 34 -4.59 -8.41 11.76
C ALA A 34 -3.29 -7.91 11.09
N PRO A 35 -2.24 -7.60 11.87
CA PRO A 35 -0.94 -7.22 11.30
C PRO A 35 -0.19 -8.45 10.77
N ASP A 36 0.59 -8.27 9.70
CA ASP A 36 1.53 -9.31 9.22
C ASP A 36 2.68 -9.54 10.21
N ILE A 37 3.09 -8.47 10.90
CA ILE A 37 4.17 -8.47 11.89
C ILE A 37 3.62 -7.77 13.12
N GLU A 38 3.43 -8.52 14.20
CA GLU A 38 2.95 -7.99 15.45
C GLU A 38 4.08 -7.22 16.17
N VAL A 39 3.84 -5.94 16.45
CA VAL A 39 4.76 -5.07 17.18
C VAL A 39 3.97 -4.34 18.25
N TYR A 40 4.48 -4.38 19.47
CA TYR A 40 3.86 -3.69 20.61
C TYR A 40 4.64 -2.42 20.93
N ASP A 41 3.93 -1.29 20.94
CA ASP A 41 4.47 -0.02 21.41
C ASP A 41 4.56 -0.03 22.93
N ARG A 42 5.67 -0.59 23.43
CA ARG A 42 5.93 -0.68 24.87
C ARG A 42 5.95 0.72 25.51
N PRO A 43 5.14 0.97 26.56
CA PRO A 43 5.07 2.29 27.20
C PRO A 43 6.42 2.82 27.67
N ASP A 44 7.32 1.96 28.16
CA ASP A 44 8.64 2.37 28.65
C ASP A 44 9.61 2.81 27.53
N LEU A 45 9.40 2.34 26.31
CA LEU A 45 10.15 2.76 25.12
C LEU A 45 9.58 4.05 24.55
N VAL A 46 8.25 4.12 24.42
CA VAL A 46 7.55 5.31 23.93
C VAL A 46 7.81 6.51 24.84
N ALA A 47 7.78 6.31 26.16
CA ALA A 47 8.10 7.37 27.13
C ALA A 47 9.55 7.90 27.01
N LYS A 48 10.46 7.12 26.43
CA LYS A 48 11.85 7.52 26.14
C LYS A 48 12.00 8.11 24.73
N GLY A 49 10.90 8.35 24.01
CA GLY A 49 10.88 8.88 22.65
C GLY A 49 11.24 7.85 21.57
N ARG A 50 11.15 6.55 21.87
CA ARG A 50 11.36 5.48 20.89
C ARG A 50 10.04 5.00 20.30
N ASP A 51 10.08 4.53 19.05
CA ASP A 51 8.92 4.02 18.32
C ASP A 51 9.22 2.59 17.83
N PRO A 52 8.84 1.56 18.60
CA PRO A 52 9.11 0.16 18.25
C PRO A 52 8.54 -0.25 16.89
N SER A 53 7.34 0.24 16.55
CA SER A 53 6.65 -0.07 15.30
C SER A 53 7.41 0.48 14.09
N LEU A 54 7.84 1.74 14.16
CA LEU A 54 8.64 2.38 13.11
C LEU A 54 10.05 1.78 13.00
N GLU A 55 10.71 1.53 14.14
CA GLU A 55 12.02 0.89 14.19
C GLU A 55 11.97 -0.49 13.50
N LYS A 56 10.93 -1.30 13.79
CA LYS A 56 10.75 -2.61 13.16
C LYS A 56 10.45 -2.51 11.67
N ALA A 57 9.63 -1.54 11.26
CA ALA A 57 9.32 -1.31 9.85
C ALA A 57 10.60 -1.01 9.04
N VAL A 58 11.48 -0.13 9.57
CA VAL A 58 12.75 0.22 8.92
C VAL A 58 13.66 -1.01 8.81
N GLU A 59 13.80 -1.77 9.89
CA GLU A 59 14.60 -3.01 9.91
C GLU A 59 14.15 -3.97 8.80
N VAL A 60 12.85 -4.29 8.75
CA VAL A 60 12.27 -5.24 7.79
C VAL A 60 12.43 -4.74 6.35
N LEU A 61 12.16 -3.45 6.09
CA LEU A 61 12.29 -2.88 4.74
C LEU A 61 13.75 -2.89 4.26
N LEU A 62 14.72 -2.60 5.13
CA LEU A 62 16.14 -2.68 4.77
C LEU A 62 16.58 -4.12 4.47
N GLU A 63 16.06 -5.12 5.18
CA GLU A 63 16.30 -6.53 4.85
C GLU A 63 15.68 -6.94 3.52
N GLN A 64 14.45 -6.49 3.23
CA GLN A 64 13.78 -6.77 1.97
C GLN A 64 14.51 -6.15 0.78
N LEU A 65 15.03 -4.92 0.92
CA LEU A 65 15.85 -4.27 -0.11
C LEU A 65 17.13 -5.02 -0.42
N LYS A 66 17.77 -5.65 0.59
CA LYS A 66 18.93 -6.51 0.37
C LYS A 66 18.57 -7.78 -0.40
N LYS A 67 17.41 -8.38 -0.09
CA LYS A 67 16.91 -9.61 -0.75
C LYS A 67 16.40 -9.35 -2.17
N ASN A 68 15.80 -8.19 -2.43
CA ASN A 68 15.24 -7.82 -3.72
C ASN A 68 15.68 -6.39 -4.11
N PRO A 69 16.91 -6.20 -4.61
CA PRO A 69 17.41 -4.88 -4.95
C PRO A 69 16.61 -4.30 -6.13
N PRO A 70 16.28 -3.00 -6.10
CA PRO A 70 15.52 -2.35 -7.16
C PRO A 70 16.28 -2.43 -8.49
N ARG A 71 15.55 -2.79 -9.57
CA ARG A 71 16.11 -2.79 -10.92
C ARG A 71 16.34 -1.36 -11.37
N ARG A 72 17.61 -0.97 -11.52
CA ARG A 72 17.95 0.30 -12.17
C ARG A 72 17.72 0.16 -13.68
N PRO A 73 16.96 1.06 -14.32
CA PRO A 73 16.85 1.07 -15.77
C PRO A 73 18.25 1.30 -16.36
N GLN A 74 18.66 0.45 -17.29
CA GLN A 74 19.89 0.68 -18.03
C GLN A 74 19.67 1.85 -18.98
N LYS A 75 20.59 2.81 -18.97
CA LYS A 75 20.59 3.88 -19.97
C LYS A 75 20.76 3.20 -21.35
N PRO A 76 19.86 3.45 -22.32
CA PRO A 76 20.03 2.89 -23.65
C PRO A 76 21.35 3.38 -24.25
N GLN A 77 21.94 2.57 -25.12
CA GLN A 77 23.09 3.02 -25.90
C GLN A 77 22.72 4.31 -26.65
N PRO A 78 23.65 5.28 -26.78
CA PRO A 78 23.40 6.47 -27.57
C PRO A 78 22.91 6.06 -28.97
N PRO A 79 21.90 6.76 -29.53
CA PRO A 79 21.49 6.48 -30.89
C PRO A 79 22.66 6.77 -31.84
N ASP A 80 22.86 5.88 -32.82
CA ASP A 80 23.81 6.13 -33.91
C ASP A 80 23.28 7.27 -34.79
N ARG A 81 23.93 8.43 -34.72
CA ARG A 81 23.55 9.66 -35.45
C ARG A 81 24.27 9.80 -36.78
N SER A 82 24.92 8.75 -37.29
CA SER A 82 25.61 8.78 -38.59
C SER A 82 24.65 8.85 -39.79
N GLY A 83 23.34 8.70 -39.58
CA GLY A 83 22.30 8.87 -40.62
C GLY A 83 20.93 9.27 -40.06
N PHE A 84 19.96 9.53 -40.95
CA PHE A 84 18.56 9.83 -40.58
C PHE A 84 17.86 8.59 -40.01
N HIS A 85 17.17 8.73 -38.87
CA HIS A 85 16.42 7.64 -38.24
C HIS A 85 15.05 7.43 -38.90
N GLU A 86 14.93 6.52 -39.87
CA GLU A 86 13.63 5.94 -40.21
C GLU A 86 13.23 4.93 -39.12
N LYS A 87 12.07 5.13 -38.49
CA LYS A 87 11.58 4.24 -37.42
C LYS A 87 11.48 2.80 -37.96
N ALA A 88 12.32 1.91 -37.43
CA ALA A 88 12.27 0.49 -37.77
C ALA A 88 10.89 -0.07 -37.44
N LYS A 89 10.21 -0.59 -38.48
CA LYS A 89 8.91 -1.27 -38.37
C LYS A 89 9.05 -2.41 -37.35
N VAL A 90 8.31 -2.32 -36.24
CA VAL A 90 8.19 -3.40 -35.26
C VAL A 90 7.58 -4.61 -35.97
N LYS A 91 8.38 -5.66 -36.21
CA LYS A 91 7.86 -6.95 -36.64
C LYS A 91 7.12 -7.58 -35.46
N VAL A 92 5.80 -7.47 -35.45
CA VAL A 92 4.93 -8.25 -34.58
C VAL A 92 5.13 -9.73 -34.91
N LYS A 93 5.76 -10.48 -34.00
CA LYS A 93 5.76 -11.96 -34.07
C LYS A 93 4.35 -12.42 -33.72
N LYS A 94 3.61 -12.95 -34.71
CA LYS A 94 2.43 -13.80 -34.46
C LYS A 94 2.90 -15.08 -33.77
N LYS A 95 2.33 -15.38 -32.61
CA LYS A 95 2.12 -16.72 -32.08
C LYS A 95 0.66 -16.82 -31.71
#